data_AF-A0A929GGC4-F1
#
_entry.id   AF-A0A929GGC4-F1
#
_cell.length_a   1.000
_cell.length_b   1.000
_cell.length_c   1.000
_cell.angle_alpha   90.00
_cell.angle_beta   90.00
_cell.angle_gamma   90.00
#
_symmetry.space_group_name_H-M   'P 1'
#
loop_
_entity.id
_entity.type
_entity.pdbx_description
1 polymer ?
#
loop_
_entity_poly.entity_id
_entity_poly.type
_entity_poly.pdbx_seq_one_letter_code
_entity_poly.pdbx_strand_id
1 'polypeptide(L)'
;LPEERALSALTVGELAENIQGEILNSSERSEELVENFMLGAMCVDHGPDYFGRKANKAVVVRSERPDMQLAALETSMRCLVLSGNTAPVPAVSYSAGVKGIPIVIAKEDPVGIVASVEDTLGKTRFNQVKKLPKITEIMEQHFDFKALYQGLGLGG
;
A
#
# COMPACT_ATOMS: atom_id res chain seq x y z
N LEU A 1 7.68 19.65 -12.91
CA LEU A 1 7.81 20.53 -11.74
C LEU A 1 7.80 19.65 -10.48
N PRO A 2 8.77 19.78 -9.56
CA PRO A 2 8.89 18.91 -8.36
C PRO A 2 7.89 19.25 -7.24
N GLU A 3 7.33 20.45 -7.25
CA GLU A 3 6.44 20.96 -6.19
C GLU A 3 5.10 20.20 -6.08
N GLU A 4 4.62 19.58 -7.16
CA GLU A 4 3.35 18.83 -7.15
C GLU A 4 3.41 17.52 -6.34
N ARG A 5 4.59 16.91 -6.16
CA ARG A 5 4.72 15.63 -5.45
C ARG A 5 4.66 15.79 -3.94
N ALA A 6 5.25 16.86 -3.40
CA ALA A 6 5.18 17.18 -1.98
C ALA A 6 3.76 17.59 -1.56
N LEU A 7 3.00 18.21 -2.48
CA LEU A 7 1.60 18.62 -2.25
C LEU A 7 0.57 17.47 -2.35
N SER A 8 1.00 16.26 -2.73
CA SER A 8 0.16 15.06 -2.85
C SER A 8 0.62 13.90 -1.95
N ALA A 9 1.55 14.17 -1.04
CA ALA A 9 2.13 13.16 -0.16
C ALA A 9 1.37 13.14 1.18
N LEU A 10 0.91 11.94 1.57
CA LEU A 10 0.36 11.69 2.91
C LEU A 10 1.52 11.33 3.84
N THR A 11 1.45 11.76 5.08
CA THR A 11 2.33 11.23 6.13
C THR A 11 1.96 9.77 6.45
N VAL A 12 2.89 9.02 7.04
CA VAL A 12 2.61 7.65 7.51
C VAL A 12 1.49 7.63 8.55
N GLY A 13 1.41 8.65 9.40
CA GLY A 13 0.35 8.83 10.39
C GLY A 13 -1.01 9.04 9.74
N GLU A 14 -1.13 9.99 8.82
CA GLU A 14 -2.37 10.23 8.07
C GLU A 14 -2.78 8.99 7.26
N LEU A 15 -1.82 8.28 6.66
CA LEU A 15 -2.09 7.02 5.97
C LEU A 15 -2.72 6.00 6.92
N ALA A 16 -2.14 5.79 8.11
CA ALA A 16 -2.66 4.86 9.10
C ALA A 16 -4.07 5.26 9.56
N GLU A 17 -4.32 6.54 9.82
CA GLU A 17 -5.64 7.04 10.22
C GLU A 17 -6.71 6.81 9.13
N ASN A 18 -6.37 7.09 7.87
CA ASN A 18 -7.30 6.94 6.74
C ASN A 18 -7.76 5.49 6.53
N ILE A 19 -6.87 4.53 6.76
CA ILE A 19 -7.15 3.10 6.57
C ILE A 19 -7.56 2.40 7.87
N GLN A 20 -7.80 3.20 8.93
CA GLN A 20 -8.10 2.70 10.29
C GLN A 20 -7.08 1.66 10.76
N GLY A 21 -5.82 1.89 10.39
CA GLY A 21 -4.70 1.02 10.65
C GLY A 21 -3.98 1.37 11.95
N GLU A 22 -3.28 0.38 12.49
CA GLU A 22 -2.47 0.51 13.69
C GLU A 22 -0.98 0.49 13.33
N ILE A 23 -0.22 1.49 13.80
CA ILE A 23 1.25 1.51 13.68
C ILE A 23 1.86 0.60 14.75
N LEU A 24 2.50 -0.49 14.32
CA LEU A 24 3.06 -1.49 15.22
C LEU A 24 4.47 -1.14 15.74
N ASN A 25 5.22 -0.33 15.01
CA ASN A 25 6.58 0.09 15.38
C ASN A 25 6.92 1.45 14.77
N SER A 26 8.01 2.05 15.27
CA SER A 26 8.61 3.25 14.70
C SER A 26 7.61 4.41 14.54
N SER A 27 6.73 4.59 15.52
CA SER A 27 5.70 5.64 15.50
C SER A 27 6.31 7.04 15.49
N GLU A 28 7.57 7.20 15.91
CA GLU A 28 8.34 8.43 15.77
C GLU A 28 8.57 8.88 14.31
N ARG A 29 8.34 7.99 13.33
CA ARG A 29 8.41 8.30 11.89
C ARG A 29 7.02 8.48 11.25
N SER A 30 5.98 8.66 12.05
CA SER A 30 4.63 8.92 11.56
C SER A 30 4.54 10.16 10.67
N GLU A 31 5.40 11.15 10.88
CA GLU A 31 5.45 12.40 10.10
C GLU A 31 6.17 12.27 8.75
N GLU A 32 6.74 11.09 8.43
CA GLU A 32 7.43 10.90 7.15
C GLU A 32 6.45 10.89 5.97
N LEU A 33 6.81 11.62 4.91
CA LEU A 33 6.00 11.74 3.70
C LEU A 33 6.11 10.51 2.80
N VAL A 34 4.96 9.97 2.42
CA VAL A 34 4.78 8.92 1.42
C VAL A 34 4.50 9.56 0.06
N GLU A 35 5.45 9.44 -0.86
CA GLU A 35 5.32 10.03 -2.20
C GLU A 35 4.74 9.06 -3.24
N ASN A 36 4.79 7.75 -2.98
CA ASN A 36 4.39 6.70 -3.91
C ASN A 36 3.72 5.54 -3.18
N PHE A 37 2.84 4.81 -3.87
CA PHE A 37 2.23 3.58 -3.37
C PHE A 37 2.56 2.41 -4.30
N MET A 38 2.82 1.23 -3.74
CA MET A 38 3.03 -0.01 -4.49
C MET A 38 2.29 -1.17 -3.83
N LEU A 39 1.64 -2.01 -4.64
CA LEU A 39 0.91 -3.18 -4.15
C LEU A 39 1.71 -4.47 -4.36
N GLY A 40 1.94 -5.22 -3.29
CA GLY A 40 2.55 -6.54 -3.30
C GLY A 40 1.61 -7.69 -3.67
N ALA A 41 0.34 -7.40 -4.00
CA ALA A 41 -0.65 -8.41 -4.36
C ALA A 41 -0.46 -9.01 -5.78
N MET A 42 0.29 -8.33 -6.66
CA MET A 42 0.34 -8.63 -8.11
C MET A 42 1.76 -8.93 -8.63
N CYS A 43 2.74 -9.18 -7.77
CA CYS A 43 4.12 -9.33 -8.20
C CYS A 43 4.41 -10.74 -8.74
N VAL A 44 4.57 -10.86 -10.06
CA VAL A 44 5.12 -12.06 -10.74
C VAL A 44 6.66 -11.97 -10.84
N ASP A 45 7.20 -10.76 -10.75
CA ASP A 45 8.63 -10.47 -10.75
C ASP A 45 9.29 -10.79 -9.41
N HIS A 46 10.63 -10.89 -9.39
CA HIS A 46 11.39 -10.90 -8.15
C HIS A 46 11.07 -9.64 -7.34
N GLY A 47 10.64 -9.81 -6.08
CA GLY A 47 10.13 -8.73 -5.23
C GLY A 47 11.02 -7.46 -5.19
N PRO A 48 12.35 -7.57 -5.00
CA PRO A 48 13.22 -6.40 -4.97
C PRO A 48 13.25 -5.63 -6.30
N ASP A 49 13.14 -6.30 -7.45
CA ASP A 49 13.12 -5.64 -8.76
C ASP A 49 11.83 -4.86 -8.98
N TYR A 50 10.70 -5.39 -8.49
CA TYR A 50 9.42 -4.69 -8.53
C TYR A 50 9.41 -3.50 -7.57
N PHE A 51 9.69 -3.72 -6.28
CA PHE A 51 9.66 -2.66 -5.27
C PHE A 51 10.76 -1.62 -5.50
N GLY A 52 11.88 -1.99 -6.11
CA GLY A 52 12.99 -1.09 -6.45
C GLY A 52 12.64 -0.01 -7.47
N ARG A 53 11.52 -0.14 -8.21
CA ARG A 53 11.10 0.81 -9.25
C ARG A 53 10.71 2.19 -8.70
N LYS A 54 10.40 2.29 -7.40
CA LYS A 54 9.98 3.54 -6.75
C LYS A 54 10.69 3.70 -5.39
N ALA A 55 11.11 4.93 -5.10
CA ALA A 55 11.63 5.34 -3.79
C ALA A 55 10.56 6.08 -2.98
N ASN A 56 10.84 6.34 -1.69
CA ASN A 56 9.96 7.09 -0.78
C ASN A 56 8.49 6.63 -0.82
N LYS A 57 8.28 5.31 -0.83
CA LYS A 57 6.97 4.68 -1.06
C LYS A 57 6.38 4.04 0.19
N ALA A 58 5.05 3.91 0.21
CA ALA A 58 4.38 2.90 1.03
C ALA A 58 4.17 1.64 0.20
N VAL A 59 4.45 0.48 0.80
CA VAL A 59 4.20 -0.82 0.17
C VAL A 59 3.05 -1.50 0.88
N VAL A 60 1.99 -1.82 0.15
CA VAL A 60 0.81 -2.53 0.66
C VAL A 60 0.92 -4.01 0.31
N VAL A 61 1.00 -4.88 1.31
CA VAL A 61 1.17 -6.33 1.14
C VAL A 61 0.19 -7.04 2.07
N ARG A 62 -0.23 -8.25 1.72
CA ARG A 62 -1.04 -9.07 2.65
C ARG A 62 -0.16 -9.61 3.78
N SER A 63 -0.73 -9.68 4.98
CA SER A 63 -0.05 -10.12 6.20
C SER A 63 0.49 -11.55 6.12
N GLU A 64 -0.12 -12.43 5.32
CA GLU A 64 0.30 -13.81 5.12
C GLU A 64 1.40 -14.01 4.07
N ARG A 65 2.00 -12.93 3.54
CA ARG A 65 3.08 -12.97 2.54
C ARG A 65 4.41 -12.42 3.10
N PRO A 66 5.04 -13.09 4.07
CA PRO A 66 6.28 -12.63 4.69
C PRO A 66 7.45 -12.55 3.69
N ASP A 67 7.43 -13.37 2.64
CA ASP A 67 8.37 -13.32 1.53
C ASP A 67 8.36 -11.96 0.82
N MET A 68 7.17 -11.44 0.52
CA MET A 68 7.00 -10.14 -0.13
C MET A 68 7.27 -8.97 0.82
N GLN A 69 6.94 -9.13 2.10
CA GLN A 69 7.24 -8.14 3.14
C GLN A 69 8.76 -7.95 3.27
N LEU A 70 9.52 -9.04 3.32
CA LEU A 70 10.98 -9.00 3.39
C LEU A 70 11.59 -8.39 2.12
N ALA A 71 11.12 -8.80 0.93
CA ALA A 71 11.58 -8.24 -0.33
C ALA A 71 11.31 -6.72 -0.44
N ALA A 72 10.18 -6.24 0.09
CA ALA A 72 9.88 -4.80 0.12
C ALA A 72 10.86 -4.05 1.03
N LEU A 73 11.14 -4.59 2.22
CA LEU A 73 12.07 -4.02 3.20
C LEU A 73 13.52 -3.95 2.69
N GLU A 74 13.89 -4.69 1.66
CA GLU A 74 15.20 -4.58 0.99
C GLU A 74 15.33 -3.33 0.12
N THR A 75 14.23 -2.61 -0.13
CA THR A 75 14.19 -1.43 -1.01
C THR A 75 13.89 -0.14 -0.26
N SER A 76 14.06 1.02 -0.91
CA SER A 76 13.72 2.33 -0.31
C SER A 76 12.21 2.47 -0.11
N MET A 77 11.76 2.60 1.15
CA MET A 77 10.34 2.79 1.49
C MET A 77 10.19 3.56 2.81
N ARG A 78 8.99 4.12 3.01
CA ARG A 78 8.62 4.94 4.16
C ARG A 78 7.71 4.23 5.14
N CYS A 79 6.93 3.26 4.66
CA CYS A 79 6.04 2.46 5.50
C CYS A 79 5.67 1.15 4.81
N LEU A 80 5.60 0.06 5.58
CA LEU A 80 5.03 -1.21 5.16
C LEU A 80 3.60 -1.32 5.67
N VAL A 81 2.63 -1.41 4.79
CA VAL A 81 1.23 -1.59 5.14
C VAL A 81 0.85 -3.06 4.96
N LEU A 82 0.37 -3.68 6.03
CA LEU A 82 -0.07 -5.07 6.07
C LEU A 82 -1.59 -5.12 6.06
N SER A 83 -2.14 -5.67 4.98
CA SER A 83 -3.56 -5.98 4.88
C SER A 83 -3.88 -7.29 5.61
N GLY A 84 -4.94 -7.25 6.43
CA GLY A 84 -5.39 -8.35 7.28
C GLY A 84 -5.18 -8.08 8.77
N ASN A 85 -5.42 -9.09 9.59
CA ASN A 85 -5.34 -9.00 11.07
C ASN A 85 -4.21 -9.83 11.67
N THR A 86 -3.33 -10.38 10.85
CA THR A 86 -2.24 -11.23 11.33
C THR A 86 -1.01 -10.38 11.56
N ALA A 87 -0.47 -10.45 12.77
CA ALA A 87 0.79 -9.79 13.10
C ALA A 87 1.93 -10.31 12.19
N PRO A 88 2.88 -9.44 11.80
CA PRO A 88 4.04 -9.86 11.03
C PRO A 88 4.87 -10.90 11.79
N VAL A 89 5.46 -11.83 11.05
CA VAL A 89 6.38 -12.83 11.62
C VAL A 89 7.63 -12.15 12.21
N PRO A 90 8.31 -12.75 13.19
CA PRO A 90 9.43 -12.11 13.88
C PRO A 90 10.54 -11.59 12.96
N ALA A 91 10.82 -12.29 11.85
CA ALA A 91 11.81 -11.85 10.87
C ALA A 91 11.45 -10.52 10.20
N VAL A 92 10.17 -10.28 9.91
CA VAL A 92 9.69 -9.03 9.31
C VAL A 92 9.76 -7.90 10.34
N SER A 93 9.25 -8.13 11.55
CA SER A 93 9.30 -7.14 12.64
C SER A 93 10.73 -6.74 12.98
N TYR A 94 11.65 -7.70 13.03
CA TYR A 94 13.07 -7.44 13.26
C TYR A 94 13.69 -6.62 12.12
N SER A 95 13.47 -7.02 10.86
CA SER A 95 14.00 -6.31 9.69
C SER A 95 13.50 -4.87 9.62
N ALA A 96 12.19 -4.66 9.83
CA ALA A 96 11.57 -3.35 9.88
C ALA A 96 12.14 -2.50 11.04
N GLY A 97 12.27 -3.08 12.23
CA GLY A 97 12.84 -2.40 13.40
C GLY A 97 14.28 -1.95 13.20
N VAL A 98 15.15 -2.81 12.65
CA VAL A 98 16.55 -2.47 12.34
C VAL A 98 16.66 -1.35 11.31
N LYS A 99 15.75 -1.33 10.32
CA LYS A 99 15.68 -0.27 9.29
C LYS A 99 14.92 0.98 9.75
N GLY A 100 14.26 0.90 10.90
CA GLY A 100 13.31 1.89 11.40
C GLY A 100 12.12 2.11 10.47
N ILE A 101 11.72 1.13 9.67
CA ILE A 101 10.57 1.30 8.76
C ILE A 101 9.29 1.00 9.57
N PRO A 102 8.34 1.95 9.67
CA PRO A 102 7.04 1.71 10.29
C PRO A 102 6.27 0.59 9.59
N ILE A 103 5.64 -0.26 10.38
CA ILE A 103 4.65 -1.24 9.93
C ILE A 103 3.27 -0.74 10.37
N VAL A 104 2.35 -0.61 9.42
CA VAL A 104 0.93 -0.33 9.66
C VAL A 104 0.13 -1.60 9.36
N ILE A 105 -0.72 -2.04 10.28
CA ILE A 105 -1.65 -3.15 10.04
C ILE A 105 -3.08 -2.63 9.87
N ALA A 106 -3.79 -3.06 8.84
CA ALA A 106 -5.15 -2.61 8.53
C ALA A 106 -6.04 -3.78 8.11
N LYS A 107 -7.30 -3.74 8.53
CA LYS A 107 -8.29 -4.80 8.28
C LYS A 107 -8.72 -4.92 6.82
N GLU A 108 -8.69 -3.81 6.10
CA GLU A 108 -9.09 -3.74 4.70
C GLU A 108 -8.20 -4.59 3.80
N ASP A 109 -8.77 -5.11 2.72
CA ASP A 109 -8.00 -5.76 1.67
C ASP A 109 -7.09 -4.74 0.94
N PRO A 110 -6.05 -5.18 0.21
CA PRO A 110 -5.10 -4.27 -0.40
C PRO A 110 -5.72 -3.27 -1.40
N VAL A 111 -6.85 -3.62 -2.04
CA VAL A 111 -7.56 -2.72 -2.96
C VAL A 111 -8.34 -1.68 -2.17
N GLY A 112 -9.00 -2.08 -1.08
CA GLY A 112 -9.70 -1.17 -0.15
C GLY A 112 -8.76 -0.11 0.43
N ILE A 113 -7.58 -0.52 0.90
CA ILE A 113 -6.53 0.37 1.41
C ILE A 113 -6.15 1.42 0.37
N VAL A 114 -5.93 1.00 -0.87
CA VAL A 114 -5.54 1.93 -1.95
C VAL A 114 -6.69 2.85 -2.34
N ALA A 115 -7.92 2.33 -2.38
CA ALA A 115 -9.10 3.15 -2.66
C ALA A 115 -9.33 4.22 -1.56
N SER A 116 -9.12 3.88 -0.28
CA SER A 116 -9.21 4.83 0.83
C SER A 116 -8.16 5.94 0.71
N VAL A 117 -6.92 5.56 0.38
CA VAL A 117 -5.84 6.51 0.09
C VAL A 117 -6.16 7.41 -1.11
N GLU A 118 -6.70 6.85 -2.19
CA GLU A 118 -7.11 7.60 -3.38
C GLU A 118 -8.28 8.54 -3.10
N ASP A 119 -9.24 8.16 -2.26
CA ASP A 119 -10.35 9.01 -1.86
C ASP A 119 -9.86 10.18 -1.00
N THR A 120 -8.95 9.95 -0.04
CA THR A 120 -8.34 11.03 0.73
C THR A 120 -7.53 11.96 -0.17
N LEU A 121 -6.67 11.42 -1.03
CA LEU A 121 -5.91 12.23 -1.98
C LEU A 121 -6.83 12.94 -2.99
N GLY A 122 -7.93 12.31 -3.41
CA GLY A 122 -8.94 12.81 -4.33
C GLY A 122 -9.81 13.92 -3.74
N LYS A 123 -10.14 13.85 -2.45
CA LYS A 123 -10.81 14.91 -1.68
C LYS A 123 -9.90 16.12 -1.51
N THR A 124 -8.61 15.93 -1.26
CA THR A 124 -7.60 17.01 -1.30
C THR A 124 -7.46 17.63 -2.70
N ARG A 125 -7.86 16.88 -3.74
CA ARG A 125 -7.75 17.23 -5.17
C ARG A 125 -8.95 17.97 -5.75
N PHE A 126 -9.95 18.37 -4.97
CA PHE A 126 -11.02 19.26 -5.45
C PHE A 126 -10.52 20.63 -5.94
N ASN A 127 -9.21 20.87 -5.93
CA ASN A 127 -8.60 22.04 -6.55
C ASN A 127 -7.85 21.80 -7.88
N GLN A 128 -7.52 20.57 -8.36
CA GLN A 128 -6.91 20.40 -9.70
C GLN A 128 -7.20 19.06 -10.41
N VAL A 129 -7.93 19.21 -11.52
CA VAL A 129 -8.55 18.24 -12.42
C VAL A 129 -7.54 17.29 -13.12
N LYS A 130 -8.02 16.07 -13.44
CA LYS A 130 -7.56 15.11 -14.49
C LYS A 130 -6.47 14.09 -14.14
N LYS A 131 -6.75 13.07 -13.32
CA LYS A 131 -6.17 11.71 -13.52
C LYS A 131 -7.14 10.59 -13.14
N LEU A 132 -8.43 10.76 -13.46
CA LEU A 132 -9.49 9.81 -13.09
C LEU A 132 -9.57 8.49 -13.90
N PRO A 133 -9.06 8.30 -15.14
CA PRO A 133 -9.42 7.06 -15.86
C PRO A 133 -8.30 6.02 -16.12
N LYS A 134 -7.09 6.12 -15.54
CA LYS A 134 -5.96 5.23 -15.95
C LYS A 134 -5.68 4.02 -15.06
N ILE A 135 -6.25 3.94 -13.86
CA ILE A 135 -6.01 2.80 -12.96
C ILE A 135 -7.14 1.78 -13.06
N THR A 136 -8.39 2.23 -13.23
CA THR A 136 -9.55 1.35 -13.44
C THR A 136 -9.51 0.63 -14.79
N GLU A 137 -8.98 1.26 -15.84
CA GLU A 137 -8.88 0.68 -17.19
C GLU A 137 -7.88 -0.50 -17.25
N ILE A 138 -6.94 -0.57 -16.31
CA ILE A 138 -6.01 -1.71 -16.15
C ILE A 138 -6.65 -2.83 -15.30
N MET A 139 -7.56 -2.48 -14.38
CA MET A 139 -8.30 -3.46 -13.58
C MET A 139 -9.33 -4.24 -14.42
N GLU A 140 -9.98 -3.61 -15.41
CA GLU A 140 -10.95 -4.29 -16.27
C GLU A 140 -10.31 -5.26 -17.30
N GLN A 141 -9.04 -5.06 -17.68
CA GLN A 141 -8.41 -5.89 -18.71
C GLN A 141 -7.83 -7.21 -18.20
N HIS A 142 -7.69 -7.41 -16.88
CA HIS A 142 -7.10 -8.62 -16.30
C HIS A 142 -7.87 -9.23 -15.12
N PHE A 143 -8.99 -8.65 -14.70
CA PHE A 143 -9.89 -9.27 -13.72
C PHE A 143 -11.21 -9.64 -14.39
N ASP A 144 -11.34 -10.92 -14.74
CA ASP A 144 -12.62 -11.51 -15.10
C ASP A 144 -13.46 -11.67 -13.82
N PHE A 145 -14.09 -10.58 -13.40
CA PHE A 145 -15.05 -10.57 -12.30
C PHE A 145 -16.17 -11.61 -12.52
N LYS A 146 -16.46 -12.00 -13.77
CA LYS A 146 -17.49 -12.99 -14.09
C LYS A 146 -17.12 -14.39 -13.62
N ALA A 147 -15.84 -14.76 -13.68
CA ALA A 147 -15.36 -16.06 -13.19
C ALA A 147 -15.35 -16.13 -11.65
N LEU A 148 -15.04 -15.02 -10.97
CA LEU A 148 -15.00 -14.96 -9.51
C LEU A 148 -16.40 -15.06 -8.89
N TYR A 149 -17.41 -14.42 -9.48
CA TYR A 149 -18.80 -14.51 -9.01
C TYR A 149 -19.44 -15.88 -9.28
N GLN A 150 -19.05 -16.58 -10.36
CA GLN A 150 -19.51 -17.94 -10.62
C GLN A 150 -18.85 -18.98 -9.70
N GLY A 151 -17.60 -18.78 -9.29
CA GLY A 151 -16.90 -19.68 -8.37
C GLY A 151 -17.32 -19.57 -6.90
N LEU A 152 -17.87 -18.42 -6.50
CA LEU A 152 -18.32 -18.15 -5.12
C LEU A 152 -19.83 -18.42 -4.89
N GLY A 153 -20.55 -18.93 -5.90
CA GLY A 153 -21.95 -19.34 -5.75
C GLY A 153 -22.93 -18.21 -5.37
N LEU A 154 -22.57 -16.95 -5.62
CA LEU A 154 -23.41 -15.78 -5.36
C LEU A 154 -23.97 -15.19 -6.66
N GLY A 155 -24.50 -16.07 -7.52
CA GLY A 155 -25.21 -15.68 -8.72
C GLY A 155 -26.47 -16.53 -8.90
N GLY A 156 -27.61 -15.97 -8.49
CA GLY A 156 -28.95 -16.51 -8.78
C GLY A 156 -29.43 -17.58 -7.81
#